data_AF-A0A839YQX7-F1
#
_entry.id   AF-A0A839YQX7-F1
#
_cell.length_a   1.000
_cell.length_b   1.000
_cell.length_c   1.000
_cell.angle_alpha   90.00
_cell.angle_beta   90.00
_cell.angle_gamma   90.00
#
_symmetry.space_group_name_H-M   'P 1'
#
loop_
_entity.id
_entity.type
_entity.pdbx_description
1 polymer ?
#
loop_
_entity_poly.entity_id
_entity_poly.type
_entity_poly.pdbx_seq_one_letter_code
_entity_poly.pdbx_strand_id
1 'polypeptide(L)'
;MRREAFVGIGTGLACLCAAAAMWCFFNLATVSLSEQRAAQVLARAGPKGAAAYSAAWADGRLTRNDMRELREEAGRDIDAWIAAPHPPGVR
;
A
#
# COMPACT_ATOMS: atom_id res chain seq x y z
N MET A 1 42.66 7.72 -19.44
CA MET A 1 41.81 6.85 -18.60
C MET A 1 40.91 7.60 -17.58
N ARG A 2 40.69 8.93 -17.68
CA ARG A 2 39.88 9.70 -16.69
C ARG A 2 38.42 10.01 -17.10
N ARG A 3 38.09 9.93 -18.40
CA ARG A 3 36.74 10.26 -18.91
C ARG A 3 35.72 9.13 -18.72
N GLU A 4 36.16 7.88 -18.87
CA GLU A 4 35.35 6.66 -18.70
C GLU A 4 34.73 6.55 -17.30
N ALA A 5 35.50 6.84 -16.25
CA ALA A 5 35.05 6.73 -14.85
C ALA A 5 34.03 7.81 -14.45
N PHE A 6 34.13 9.02 -15.03
CA PHE A 6 33.16 10.10 -14.78
C PHE A 6 31.79 9.80 -15.38
N VAL A 7 31.78 9.19 -16.58
CA VAL A 7 30.53 8.76 -17.22
C VAL A 7 29.88 7.63 -16.42
N GLY A 8 30.64 6.64 -15.94
CA GLY A 8 30.11 5.52 -15.15
C GLY A 8 29.52 5.92 -13.77
N ILE A 9 30.13 6.89 -13.08
CA ILE A 9 29.61 7.40 -11.81
C ILE A 9 28.37 8.29 -12.05
N GLY A 10 28.41 9.14 -13.08
CA GLY A 10 27.29 10.01 -13.45
C GLY A 10 26.04 9.24 -13.92
N THR A 11 26.22 8.19 -14.71
CA THR A 11 25.12 7.32 -15.14
C THR A 11 24.61 6.45 -14.00
N GLY A 12 25.47 5.92 -13.14
CA GLY A 12 25.08 5.15 -11.96
C GLY A 12 24.21 5.96 -10.98
N LEU A 13 24.62 7.20 -10.67
CA LEU A 13 23.86 8.10 -9.82
C LEU A 13 22.52 8.52 -10.47
N ALA A 14 22.53 8.80 -11.78
CA ALA A 14 21.30 9.13 -12.51
C ALA A 14 20.30 7.96 -12.52
N CYS A 15 20.75 6.72 -12.71
CA CYS A 15 19.91 5.53 -12.63
C CYS A 15 19.32 5.31 -11.23
N LEU A 16 20.12 5.51 -10.17
CA LEU A 16 19.63 5.41 -8.79
C LEU A 16 18.57 6.48 -8.49
N CYS A 17 18.80 7.73 -8.91
CA CYS A 17 17.83 8.80 -8.77
C CYS A 17 16.54 8.52 -9.55
N ALA A 18 16.64 8.00 -10.78
CA ALA A 18 15.48 7.62 -11.58
C ALA A 18 14.68 6.47 -10.93
N ALA A 19 15.37 5.46 -10.38
CA ALA A 19 14.73 4.36 -9.66
C ALA A 19 14.04 4.84 -8.38
N ALA A 20 14.69 5.72 -7.60
CA ALA A 20 14.10 6.30 -6.39
C ALA A 20 12.89 7.19 -6.70
N ALA A 21 12.98 8.02 -7.74
CA ALA A 21 11.86 8.85 -8.20
C ALA A 21 10.70 7.99 -8.71
N MET A 22 10.98 6.94 -9.47
CA MET A 22 9.97 5.99 -9.95
C MET A 22 9.32 5.23 -8.79
N TRP A 23 10.10 4.82 -7.79
CA TRP A 23 9.58 4.17 -6.58
C TRP A 23 8.65 5.11 -5.79
N CYS A 24 9.04 6.36 -5.60
CA CYS A 24 8.22 7.36 -4.94
C CYS A 24 6.94 7.62 -5.73
N PHE A 25 7.04 7.77 -7.05
CA PHE A 25 5.89 7.98 -7.92
C PHE A 25 4.90 6.81 -7.85
N PHE A 26 5.38 5.57 -7.88
CA PHE A 26 4.49 4.40 -7.79
C PHE A 26 3.78 4.28 -6.44
N ASN A 27 4.47 4.57 -5.34
CA ASN A 27 3.92 4.42 -3.99
C ASN A 27 3.01 5.58 -3.58
N LEU A 28 3.32 6.80 -4.02
CA LEU A 28 2.57 8.02 -3.70
C LEU A 28 1.51 8.35 -4.77
N ALA A 29 1.47 7.63 -5.88
CA ALA A 29 0.41 7.78 -6.86
C ALA A 29 -0.94 7.45 -6.25
N THR A 30 -1.92 8.31 -6.53
CA THR A 30 -3.31 8.09 -6.14
C THR A 30 -3.87 6.88 -6.86
N VAL A 31 -4.59 6.04 -6.12
CA VAL A 31 -5.19 4.82 -6.65
C VAL A 31 -6.44 5.12 -7.49
N SER A 32 -6.72 4.21 -8.41
CA SER A 32 -7.87 4.33 -9.33
C SER A 32 -9.21 4.21 -8.59
N LEU A 33 -10.31 4.67 -9.21
CA LEU A 33 -11.65 4.58 -8.62
C LEU A 33 -12.08 3.15 -8.26
N SER A 34 -11.65 2.14 -9.03
CA SER A 34 -11.91 0.73 -8.73
C SER A 34 -11.19 0.28 -7.45
N GLU A 35 -9.94 0.72 -7.26
CA GLU A 35 -9.17 0.44 -6.05
C GLU A 35 -9.72 1.18 -4.82
N GLN A 36 -10.24 2.40 -4.99
CA GLN A 36 -10.95 3.11 -3.92
C GLN A 36 -12.21 2.36 -3.46
N ARG A 37 -12.95 1.74 -4.38
CA ARG A 37 -14.08 0.86 -4.02
C ARG A 37 -13.61 -0.39 -3.28
N ALA A 38 -12.50 -1.00 -3.71
CA ALA A 38 -11.91 -2.13 -3.00
C ALA A 38 -11.49 -1.74 -1.57
N ALA A 39 -10.97 -0.52 -1.38
CA ALA A 39 -10.65 0.03 -0.07
C ALA A 39 -11.87 0.08 0.86
N GLN A 40 -13.02 0.53 0.35
CA GLN A 40 -14.28 0.56 1.11
C GLN A 40 -14.77 -0.84 1.50
N VAL A 41 -14.51 -1.85 0.67
CA VAL A 41 -14.82 -3.25 1.00
C VAL A 41 -13.90 -3.76 2.10
N LEU A 42 -12.59 -3.52 1.99
CA LEU A 42 -11.60 -3.91 3.00
C LEU A 42 -11.84 -3.22 4.36
N ALA A 43 -12.29 -1.96 4.34
CA ALA A 43 -12.66 -1.24 5.56
C ALA A 43 -13.79 -1.91 6.35
N ARG A 44 -14.61 -2.76 5.70
CA ARG A 44 -15.70 -3.50 6.33
C ARG A 44 -15.27 -4.86 6.89
N ALA A 45 -14.02 -5.26 6.69
CA ALA A 45 -13.51 -6.54 7.18
C ALA A 45 -13.50 -6.60 8.72
N GLY A 46 -13.29 -5.45 9.39
CA GLY A 46 -13.28 -5.38 10.84
C GLY A 46 -12.80 -4.02 11.35
N PRO A 47 -12.59 -3.90 12.68
CA PRO A 47 -12.25 -2.63 13.32
C PRO A 47 -10.87 -2.09 12.93
N LYS A 48 -9.86 -2.95 12.66
CA LYS A 48 -8.52 -2.50 12.25
C LYS A 48 -8.54 -2.02 10.80
N GLY A 49 -9.22 -2.73 9.91
CA GLY A 49 -9.44 -2.31 8.52
C GLY A 49 -10.18 -0.98 8.44
N ALA A 50 -11.21 -0.77 9.28
CA ALA A 50 -11.93 0.50 9.36
C ALA A 50 -11.05 1.66 9.84
N ALA A 51 -10.24 1.43 10.88
CA ALA A 51 -9.31 2.42 11.40
C ALA A 51 -8.25 2.80 10.34
N ALA A 52 -7.65 1.82 9.69
CA ALA A 52 -6.67 2.03 8.62
C ALA A 52 -7.27 2.82 7.45
N TYR A 53 -8.50 2.51 7.04
CA TYR A 53 -9.20 3.25 5.99
C TYR A 53 -9.46 4.71 6.39
N SER A 54 -9.86 4.95 7.64
CA SER A 54 -10.13 6.31 8.13
C SER A 54 -8.85 7.17 8.17
N ALA A 55 -7.72 6.59 8.58
CA ALA A 55 -6.43 7.26 8.58
C ALA A 55 -5.95 7.56 7.16
N ALA A 56 -6.07 6.57 6.26
CA ALA A 56 -5.72 6.71 4.85
C ALA A 56 -6.59 7.73 4.10
N TRP A 57 -7.85 7.91 4.49
CA TRP A 57 -8.79 8.82 3.83
C TRP A 57 -8.79 10.24 4.42
N ALA A 58 -7.94 10.53 5.41
CA ALA A 58 -7.89 11.84 6.08
C ALA A 58 -7.67 13.00 5.10
N ASP A 59 -6.81 12.82 4.10
CA ASP A 59 -6.50 13.81 3.07
C ASP A 59 -7.39 13.70 1.81
N GLY A 60 -8.41 12.83 1.84
CA GLY A 60 -9.35 12.60 0.74
C GLY A 60 -8.74 11.91 -0.49
N ARG A 61 -7.51 11.40 -0.39
CA ARG A 61 -6.79 10.71 -1.47
C ARG A 61 -6.15 9.44 -0.94
N LEU A 62 -6.47 8.30 -1.55
CA LEU A 62 -5.79 7.03 -1.27
C LEU A 62 -4.57 6.87 -2.18
N THR A 63 -3.43 6.54 -1.59
CA THR A 63 -2.22 6.14 -2.30
C THR A 63 -2.08 4.61 -2.34
N ARG A 64 -1.13 4.10 -3.14
CA ARG A 64 -0.85 2.66 -3.15
C ARG A 64 -0.30 2.17 -1.82
N ASN A 65 0.47 2.99 -1.12
CA ASN A 65 0.98 2.65 0.21
C ASN A 65 -0.16 2.49 1.21
N ASP A 66 -1.11 3.41 1.21
CA ASP A 66 -2.29 3.32 2.08
C ASP A 66 -3.12 2.07 1.78
N MET A 67 -3.26 1.75 0.49
CA MET A 67 -3.93 0.52 0.07
C MET A 67 -3.17 -0.76 0.45
N ARG A 68 -1.84 -0.70 0.65
CA ARG A 68 -1.08 -1.83 1.16
C ARG A 68 -1.34 -2.01 2.65
N GLU A 69 -1.21 -0.94 3.43
CA GLU A 69 -1.48 -0.95 4.87
C GLU A 69 -2.91 -1.37 5.20
N LEU A 70 -3.89 -0.84 4.46
CA LEU A 70 -5.30 -1.22 4.61
C LEU A 70 -5.53 -2.72 4.38
N ARG A 71 -4.88 -3.32 3.38
CA ARG A 71 -4.98 -4.76 3.11
C ARG A 71 -4.37 -5.58 4.23
N GLU A 72 -3.23 -5.14 4.77
CA GLU A 72 -2.56 -5.81 5.88
C GLU A 72 -3.43 -5.79 7.15
N GLU A 73 -3.99 -4.63 7.52
CA GLU A 73 -4.84 -4.51 8.71
C GLU A 73 -6.21 -5.21 8.55
N ALA A 74 -6.84 -5.10 7.38
CA ALA A 74 -8.05 -5.86 7.07
C ALA A 74 -7.78 -7.38 7.08
N GLY A 75 -6.61 -7.81 6.61
CA GLY A 75 -6.16 -9.19 6.69
C GLY A 75 -6.08 -9.69 8.13
N ARG A 76 -5.54 -8.88 9.06
CA ARG A 76 -5.49 -9.22 10.49
C ARG A 76 -6.87 -9.36 11.12
N ASP A 77 -7.86 -8.58 10.68
CA ASP A 77 -9.24 -8.73 11.14
C ASP A 77 -9.87 -10.02 10.62
N ILE A 78 -9.61 -10.36 9.36
CA ILE A 78 -10.06 -11.62 8.75
C ILE A 78 -9.40 -12.81 9.45
N ASP A 79 -8.09 -12.76 9.69
CA ASP A 79 -7.36 -13.81 10.40
C ASP A 79 -7.89 -14.01 11.83
N ALA A 80 -8.18 -12.91 12.53
CA ALA A 80 -8.78 -12.95 13.86
C ALA A 80 -10.19 -13.56 13.83
N TRP A 81 -10.99 -13.25 12.81
CA TRP A 81 -12.29 -13.88 12.61
C TRP A 81 -12.16 -15.38 12.36
N ILE A 82 -11.27 -15.82 11.47
CA ILE A 82 -11.03 -17.24 11.16
C ILE A 82 -10.54 -18.01 12.39
N ALA A 83 -9.65 -17.40 13.19
CA ALA A 83 -9.09 -18.01 14.38
C ALA A 83 -10.07 -18.06 15.57
N ALA A 84 -11.17 -17.30 15.52
CA ALA A 84 -12.15 -17.30 16.59
C ALA A 84 -12.90 -18.63 16.63
N PRO A 85 -13.08 -19.25 17.81
CA PRO A 85 -13.88 -20.45 17.93
C PRO A 85 -15.34 -20.12 17.62
N HIS A 86 -15.80 -20.49 16.42
CA HIS A 86 -17.20 -20.35 16.05
C HIS A 86 -18.04 -21.48 16.66
N PRO A 87 -19.25 -21.19 17.18
CA PRO A 87 -20.18 -22.24 17.56
C PRO A 87 -20.53 -23.10 16.33
N PRO A 88 -20.76 -24.41 16.51
CA PRO A 88 -21.07 -25.30 15.39
C PRO A 88 -22.32 -24.80 14.66
N GLY A 89 -22.20 -24.51 13.36
CA GLY A 89 -23.33 -24.17 12.48
C GLY A 89 -23.25 -22.83 11.74
N VAL A 90 -22.23 -21.99 12.00
CA VAL A 90 -22.00 -20.76 11.21
C VAL A 90 -20.87 -21.03 10.22
N ARG A 91 -21.22 -21.28 8.96
CA ARG A 91 -20.31 -21.27 7.80
C ARG A 91 -20.91 -20.40 6.71
#